data_AF-A0A1G8EK32-F1
#
_entry.id   AF-A0A1G8EK32-F1
#
_cell.length_a   1.000
_cell.length_b   1.000
_cell.length_c   1.000
_cell.angle_alpha   90.00
_cell.angle_beta   90.00
_cell.angle_gamma   90.00
#
_symmetry.space_group_name_H-M   'P 1'
#
loop_
_entity.id
_entity.type
_entity.pdbx_description
1 polymer ?
#
loop_
_entity_poly.entity_id
_entity_poly.type
_entity_poly.pdbx_seq_one_letter_code
_entity_poly.pdbx_strand_id
1 'polypeptide(L)'
;MSLANLIEQVRSQIRDTKEPYVFAREVPATETSPAVPDELETFVMRAVHDYSRWRPLKGKPGMLTLIPEKVDYELPTDFIQMETFPQAHRIFGKNLYLASAPSMPGVITYYYDALHTPETIPVFDEPAIVWLASSMALRAIVGDPKMLQDYISYDLEDVVRVNTENLSEAIGQILKAADQLEKQYNARIATPKEETYPSAFMTFG
;
A
#
# COMPACT_ATOMS: atom_id res chain seq x y z
N MET A 1 -0.88 10.50 -5.85
CA MET A 1 -2.19 10.24 -6.50
C MET A 1 -3.24 9.89 -5.43
N SER A 2 -4.56 10.00 -5.67
CA SER A 2 -5.57 9.57 -4.68
C SER A 2 -5.74 8.05 -4.68
N LEU A 3 -6.23 7.50 -3.56
CA LEU A 3 -6.62 6.08 -3.46
C LEU A 3 -7.56 5.63 -4.60
N ALA A 4 -8.62 6.40 -4.88
CA ALA A 4 -9.58 6.10 -5.94
C ALA A 4 -8.92 5.98 -7.32
N ASN A 5 -7.92 6.82 -7.63
CA ASN A 5 -7.20 6.76 -8.89
C ASN A 5 -6.30 5.52 -8.99
N LEU A 6 -5.68 5.09 -7.88
CA LEU A 6 -4.91 3.84 -7.85
C LEU A 6 -5.83 2.63 -8.05
N ILE A 7 -7.01 2.63 -7.41
CA ILE A 7 -8.03 1.59 -7.58
C ILE A 7 -8.46 1.48 -9.05
N GLU A 8 -8.77 2.60 -9.70
CA GLU A 8 -9.14 2.61 -11.13
C GLU A 8 -8.01 2.11 -12.04
N GLN A 9 -6.75 2.44 -11.73
CA GLN A 9 -5.61 1.90 -12.47
C GLN A 9 -5.46 0.39 -12.28
N VAL A 10 -5.60 -0.12 -11.06
CA VAL A 10 -5.59 -1.56 -10.78
C VAL A 10 -6.71 -2.26 -11.53
N ARG A 11 -7.92 -1.70 -11.47
CA ARG A 11 -9.12 -2.19 -12.16
C ARG A 11 -8.92 -2.27 -13.67
N SER A 12 -8.36 -1.23 -14.27
CA SER A 12 -7.99 -1.20 -15.70
C SER A 12 -6.90 -2.25 -16.03
N GLN A 13 -5.88 -2.36 -15.18
CA GLN A 13 -4.75 -3.28 -15.36
C GLN A 13 -5.18 -4.76 -15.32
N ILE A 14 -6.20 -5.09 -14.51
CA ILE A 14 -6.81 -6.42 -14.45
C ILE A 14 -8.03 -6.56 -15.37
N ARG A 15 -8.36 -5.53 -16.17
CA ARG A 15 -9.49 -5.52 -17.11
C ARG A 15 -10.90 -5.66 -16.48
N ASP A 16 -11.06 -5.39 -15.18
CA ASP A 16 -12.35 -5.41 -14.49
C ASP A 16 -13.15 -4.11 -14.71
N THR A 17 -13.40 -3.77 -15.98
CA THR A 17 -13.86 -2.42 -16.41
C THR A 17 -15.34 -2.34 -16.79
N LYS A 18 -16.05 -3.46 -16.85
CA LYS A 18 -17.46 -3.53 -17.26
C LYS A 18 -18.28 -4.35 -16.27
N GLU A 19 -19.58 -4.10 -16.24
CA GLU A 19 -20.51 -4.84 -15.38
C GLU A 19 -20.90 -6.22 -15.94
N PRO A 20 -21.18 -7.21 -15.07
CA PRO A 20 -20.90 -7.15 -13.63
C PRO A 20 -19.40 -7.08 -13.31
N TYR A 21 -19.02 -6.32 -12.28
CA TYR A 21 -17.61 -6.29 -11.87
C TYR A 21 -17.27 -7.57 -11.11
N VAL A 22 -16.04 -8.05 -11.31
CA VAL A 22 -15.51 -9.19 -10.54
C VAL A 22 -15.22 -8.78 -9.10
N PHE A 23 -14.67 -7.57 -8.92
CA PHE A 23 -14.53 -6.94 -7.61
C PHE A 23 -15.59 -5.86 -7.40
N ALA A 24 -16.30 -5.94 -6.28
CA ALA A 24 -17.35 -4.99 -5.96
C ALA A 24 -16.79 -3.54 -5.91
N ARG A 25 -17.50 -2.63 -6.57
CA ARG A 25 -17.21 -1.19 -6.54
C ARG A 25 -17.74 -0.55 -5.26
N GLU A 26 -17.15 0.59 -4.91
CA GLU A 26 -17.64 1.41 -3.80
C GLU A 26 -19.13 1.75 -3.95
N VAL A 27 -19.90 1.52 -2.89
CA VAL A 27 -21.29 1.94 -2.77
C VAL A 27 -21.38 2.96 -1.63
N PRO A 28 -21.75 4.23 -1.91
CA PRO A 28 -21.84 5.25 -0.88
C PRO A 28 -22.95 4.93 0.13
N ALA A 29 -22.77 5.37 1.38
CA ALA A 29 -23.79 5.23 2.41
C ALA A 29 -25.10 5.92 2.02
N THR A 30 -26.22 5.27 2.30
CA THR A 30 -27.55 5.86 2.20
C THR A 30 -28.17 5.91 3.59
N GLU A 31 -29.32 6.58 3.75
CA GLU A 31 -30.03 6.64 5.04
C GLU A 31 -30.37 5.25 5.62
N THR A 32 -30.40 4.22 4.76
CA THR A 32 -30.83 2.87 5.10
C THR A 32 -29.74 1.81 4.91
N SER A 33 -28.54 2.16 4.42
CA SER A 33 -27.47 1.19 4.17
C SER A 33 -26.08 1.78 4.44
N PRO A 34 -25.17 1.02 5.10
CA PRO A 34 -23.80 1.46 5.31
C PRO A 34 -23.04 1.55 3.98
N ALA A 35 -21.99 2.40 3.94
CA ALA A 35 -21.09 2.45 2.80
C ALA A 35 -20.36 1.11 2.65
N VAL A 36 -20.24 0.64 1.40
CA VAL A 36 -19.44 -0.53 1.04
C VAL A 36 -18.18 -0.02 0.35
N PRO A 37 -16.98 -0.27 0.90
CA PRO A 37 -15.72 0.13 0.25
C PRO A 37 -15.46 -0.72 -1.00
N ASP A 38 -14.66 -0.19 -1.94
CA ASP A 38 -14.23 -0.96 -3.10
C ASP A 38 -13.32 -2.13 -2.66
N GLU A 39 -13.60 -3.34 -3.14
CA GLU A 39 -12.83 -4.53 -2.75
C GLU A 39 -11.34 -4.44 -3.14
N LEU A 40 -11.02 -3.66 -4.19
CA LEU A 40 -9.64 -3.45 -4.62
C LEU A 40 -8.84 -2.57 -3.66
N GLU A 41 -9.49 -1.80 -2.79
CA GLU A 41 -8.84 -0.96 -1.78
C GLU A 41 -7.88 -1.78 -0.92
N THR A 42 -8.29 -2.98 -0.52
CA THR A 42 -7.49 -3.85 0.34
C THR A 42 -6.17 -4.24 -0.34
N PHE A 43 -6.17 -4.50 -1.65
CA PHE A 43 -4.95 -4.83 -2.39
C PHE A 43 -4.04 -3.62 -2.56
N VAL A 44 -4.61 -2.44 -2.84
CA VAL A 44 -3.85 -1.19 -2.93
C VAL A 44 -3.18 -0.88 -1.60
N MET A 45 -3.91 -0.94 -0.48
CA MET A 45 -3.36 -0.65 0.84
C MET A 45 -2.28 -1.66 1.26
N ARG A 46 -2.43 -2.95 0.91
CA ARG A 46 -1.38 -3.95 1.11
C ARG A 46 -0.13 -3.65 0.29
N ALA A 47 -0.28 -3.25 -0.97
CA ALA A 47 0.84 -2.88 -1.84
C ALA A 47 1.56 -1.62 -1.33
N VAL A 48 0.82 -0.61 -0.87
CA VAL A 48 1.39 0.59 -0.23
C VAL A 48 2.16 0.23 1.03
N HIS A 49 1.62 -0.65 1.85
CA HIS A 49 2.30 -1.10 3.07
C HIS A 49 3.60 -1.86 2.76
N ASP A 50 3.60 -2.74 1.76
CA ASP A 50 4.80 -3.46 1.33
C ASP A 50 5.87 -2.51 0.77
N TYR A 51 5.47 -1.59 -0.10
CA TYR A 51 6.32 -0.50 -0.58
C TYR A 51 6.93 0.32 0.55
N SER A 52 6.14 0.66 1.57
CA SER A 52 6.60 1.47 2.71
C SER A 52 7.66 0.77 3.56
N ARG A 53 7.66 -0.57 3.59
CA ARG A 53 8.73 -1.33 4.26
C ARG A 53 10.06 -1.23 3.52
N TRP A 54 10.01 -1.13 2.19
CA TRP A 54 11.18 -0.96 1.35
C TRP A 54 11.67 0.49 1.35
N ARG A 55 10.75 1.44 1.15
CA ARG A 55 11.03 2.88 1.10
C ARG A 55 10.06 3.62 2.01
N PRO A 56 10.41 3.74 3.31
CA PRO A 56 9.58 4.45 4.25
C PRO A 56 9.60 5.96 3.98
N LEU A 57 8.56 6.64 4.48
CA LEU A 57 8.54 8.10 4.54
C LEU A 57 9.45 8.55 5.69
N LYS A 58 10.67 8.96 5.34
CA LYS A 58 11.69 9.40 6.30
C LYS A 58 11.39 10.78 6.89
N GLY A 59 11.90 11.02 8.10
CA GLY A 59 11.91 12.33 8.74
C GLY A 59 10.52 12.89 9.06
N LYS A 60 9.51 12.02 9.27
CA LYS A 60 8.17 12.49 9.65
C LYS A 60 8.22 13.05 11.08
N PRO A 61 7.75 14.29 11.33
CA PRO A 61 7.73 14.84 12.67
C PRO A 61 6.64 14.17 13.51
N GLY A 62 7.02 13.78 14.73
CA GLY A 62 6.13 13.28 15.77
C GLY A 62 6.15 14.21 16.98
N MET A 63 5.06 14.22 17.73
CA MET A 63 4.94 14.99 18.97
C MET A 63 4.43 14.06 20.08
N LEU A 64 5.13 14.08 21.22
CA LEU A 64 4.78 13.31 22.40
C LEU A 64 4.52 14.25 23.57
N THR A 65 3.29 14.24 24.08
CA THR A 65 2.93 14.93 25.32
C THR A 65 3.34 14.06 26.51
N LEU A 66 4.34 14.51 27.25
CA LEU A 66 4.80 13.87 28.48
C LEU A 66 3.80 14.09 29.60
N ILE A 67 3.44 13.00 30.27
CA ILE A 67 2.54 13.00 31.42
C ILE A 67 3.38 12.60 32.64
N PRO A 68 3.35 13.35 33.75
CA PRO A 68 4.08 13.01 34.97
C PRO A 68 3.82 11.57 35.40
N GLU A 69 4.86 10.90 35.91
CA GLU A 69 4.80 9.51 36.41
C GLU A 69 4.54 8.44 35.32
N LYS A 70 4.25 8.84 34.07
CA LYS A 70 4.00 7.91 32.96
C LYS A 70 5.26 7.61 32.16
N VAL A 71 5.53 6.33 31.93
CA VAL A 71 6.71 5.85 31.19
C VAL A 71 6.38 5.26 29.83
N ASP A 72 5.13 4.86 29.59
CA ASP A 72 4.67 4.20 28.38
C ASP A 72 3.83 5.13 27.51
N TYR A 73 4.05 5.08 26.20
CA TYR A 73 3.38 5.93 25.24
C TYR A 73 3.10 5.17 23.96
N GLU A 74 1.90 5.36 23.41
CA GLU A 74 1.55 4.81 22.10
C GLU A 74 2.13 5.68 20.99
N LEU A 75 2.76 5.02 20.02
CA LEU A 75 3.28 5.64 18.81
C LEU A 75 2.19 5.70 17.72
N PRO A 76 2.33 6.59 16.74
CA PRO A 76 1.42 6.69 15.61
C PRO A 76 1.18 5.35 14.91
N THR A 77 -0.02 5.16 14.34
CA THR A 77 -0.41 3.90 13.70
C THR A 77 0.45 3.56 12.48
N ASP A 78 1.03 4.57 11.84
CA ASP A 78 1.92 4.50 10.69
C ASP A 78 3.40 4.44 11.06
N PHE A 79 3.75 4.38 12.36
CA PHE A 79 5.13 4.26 12.81
C PHE A 79 5.80 2.97 12.31
N ILE A 80 7.00 3.09 11.74
CA ILE A 80 7.89 1.98 11.38
C ILE A 80 9.09 1.94 12.32
N GLN A 81 9.86 3.02 12.36
CA GLN A 81 11.11 3.10 13.12
C GLN A 81 11.35 4.52 13.61
N MET A 82 11.95 4.65 14.79
CA MET A 82 12.37 5.93 15.33
C MET A 82 13.74 6.31 14.75
N GLU A 83 13.85 7.51 14.19
CA GLU A 83 15.14 8.03 13.73
C GLU A 83 15.87 8.71 14.88
N THR A 84 15.18 9.66 15.54
CA THR A 84 15.76 10.48 16.60
C THR A 84 14.76 10.70 17.72
N PHE A 85 15.20 10.51 18.96
CA PHE A 85 14.43 10.83 20.16
C PHE A 85 15.39 11.35 21.24
N PRO A 86 15.07 12.46 21.91
CA PRO A 86 16.04 13.17 22.75
C PRO A 86 16.35 12.50 24.11
N GLN A 87 15.57 11.49 24.51
CA GLN A 87 15.73 10.81 25.81
C GLN A 87 16.05 9.33 25.64
N ALA A 88 16.67 8.74 26.66
CA ALA A 88 16.87 7.30 26.72
C ALA A 88 15.51 6.57 26.73
N HIS A 89 15.30 5.71 25.74
CA HIS A 89 14.02 5.07 25.50
C HIS A 89 14.22 3.65 24.92
N ARG A 90 13.13 2.87 24.93
CA ARG A 90 13.01 1.59 24.24
C ARG A 90 11.70 1.58 23.48
N ILE A 91 11.69 0.90 22.33
CA ILE A 91 10.48 0.74 21.53
C ILE A 91 10.17 -0.75 21.45
N PHE A 92 8.92 -1.11 21.73
CA PHE A 92 8.43 -2.47 21.58
C PHE A 92 7.09 -2.44 20.84
N GLY A 93 7.07 -2.97 19.62
CA GLY A 93 5.92 -2.83 18.73
C GLY A 93 5.63 -1.35 18.47
N LYS A 94 4.42 -0.90 18.84
CA LYS A 94 3.98 0.50 18.71
C LYS A 94 4.02 1.27 20.04
N ASN A 95 4.75 0.75 21.04
CA ASN A 95 4.86 1.39 22.34
C ASN A 95 6.28 1.90 22.57
N LEU A 96 6.38 3.16 22.97
CA LEU A 96 7.59 3.82 23.44
C LEU A 96 7.62 3.76 24.97
N TYR A 97 8.75 3.29 25.50
CA TYR A 97 9.02 3.24 26.94
C TYR A 97 10.18 4.16 27.27
N LEU A 98 9.94 5.16 28.10
CA LEU A 98 10.99 6.02 28.65
C LEU A 98 11.78 5.29 29.73
N ALA A 99 13.08 5.57 29.84
CA ALA A 99 13.92 4.97 30.88
C ALA A 99 13.56 5.45 32.30
N SER A 100 12.96 6.63 32.42
CA SER A 100 12.51 7.22 33.69
C SER A 100 11.23 8.02 33.47
N ALA A 101 10.34 8.01 34.46
CA ALA A 101 9.14 8.82 34.40
C ALA A 101 9.48 10.32 34.42
N PRO A 102 8.80 11.14 33.61
CA PRO A 102 8.98 12.58 33.65
C PRO A 102 8.42 13.13 34.97
N SER A 103 9.12 14.11 35.55
CA SER A 103 8.69 14.77 36.81
C SER A 103 7.70 15.92 36.58
N MET A 104 7.67 16.46 35.36
CA MET A 104 6.81 17.58 34.97
C MET A 104 6.19 17.30 33.60
N PRO A 105 5.00 17.84 33.31
CA PRO A 105 4.42 17.76 31.98
C PRO A 105 5.29 18.53 30.98
N GLY A 106 5.31 18.07 29.73
CA GLY A 106 6.10 18.68 28.67
C GLY A 106 5.76 18.11 27.30
N VAL A 107 6.43 18.62 26.28
CA VAL A 107 6.27 18.14 24.91
C VAL A 107 7.63 17.80 24.34
N ILE A 108 7.76 16.60 23.79
CA ILE A 108 8.93 16.16 23.03
C ILE A 108 8.54 16.11 21.56
N THR A 109 9.32 16.78 20.72
CA THR A 109 9.31 16.57 19.27
C THR A 109 10.35 15.52 18.91
N TYR A 110 10.00 14.62 17.99
CA TYR A 110 10.86 13.54 17.52
C TYR A 110 10.65 13.31 16.02
N TYR A 111 11.54 12.52 15.39
CA TYR A 111 11.43 12.16 13.98
C TYR A 111 11.44 10.65 13.81
N TYR A 112 10.61 10.15 12.89
CA TYR A 112 10.44 8.72 12.65
C TYR A 112 10.20 8.41 11.17
N ASP A 113 10.53 7.18 10.79
CA ASP A 113 10.14 6.55 9.54
C ASP A 113 8.67 6.13 9.63
N ALA A 114 7.87 6.55 8.66
CA ALA A 114 6.44 6.29 8.62
C ALA A 114 6.03 5.46 7.39
N LEU A 115 4.91 4.75 7.52
CA LEU A 115 4.22 4.16 6.37
C LEU A 115 3.72 5.27 5.45
N HIS A 116 3.81 5.03 4.15
CA HIS A 116 3.14 5.86 3.16
C HIS A 116 1.63 5.65 3.22
N THR A 117 0.89 6.70 2.91
CA THR A 117 -0.49 6.61 2.40
C THR A 117 -0.47 6.70 0.87
N PRO A 118 -1.54 6.29 0.16
CA PRO A 118 -1.67 6.44 -1.29
C PRO A 118 -1.24 7.82 -1.83
N GLU A 119 -1.58 8.88 -1.11
CA GLU A 119 -1.32 10.28 -1.47
C GLU A 119 0.15 10.67 -1.34
N THR A 120 0.89 10.00 -0.44
CA THR A 120 2.30 10.31 -0.16
C THR A 120 3.27 9.51 -1.02
N ILE A 121 2.79 8.57 -1.83
CA ILE A 121 3.64 7.82 -2.77
C ILE A 121 4.18 8.78 -3.84
N PRO A 122 5.49 8.79 -4.11
CA PRO A 122 6.05 9.57 -5.21
C PRO A 122 5.44 9.14 -6.55
N VAL A 123 5.06 10.10 -7.40
CA VAL A 123 4.43 9.84 -8.72
C VAL A 123 5.21 8.84 -9.56
N PHE A 124 6.54 8.92 -9.50
CA PHE A 124 7.43 8.00 -10.23
C PHE A 124 7.26 6.53 -9.81
N ASP A 125 6.88 6.26 -8.56
CA ASP A 125 6.76 4.93 -7.96
C ASP A 125 5.30 4.43 -7.87
N GLU A 126 4.32 5.26 -8.22
CA GLU A 126 2.90 4.85 -8.31
C GLU A 126 2.68 3.58 -9.17
N PRO A 127 3.34 3.39 -10.34
CA PRO A 127 3.18 2.16 -11.11
C PRO A 127 3.58 0.89 -10.35
N ALA A 128 4.53 0.97 -9.42
CA ALA A 128 4.96 -0.18 -8.62
C ALA A 128 3.82 -0.64 -7.69
N ILE A 129 3.08 0.30 -7.11
CA ILE A 129 1.90 0.00 -6.29
C ILE A 129 0.84 -0.69 -7.13
N VAL A 130 0.57 -0.17 -8.33
CA VAL A 130 -0.41 -0.75 -9.26
C VAL A 130 -0.02 -2.16 -9.66
N TRP A 131 1.24 -2.41 -10.03
CA TRP A 131 1.69 -3.76 -10.42
C TRP A 131 1.51 -4.78 -9.29
N LEU A 132 1.93 -4.44 -8.08
CA LEU A 132 1.81 -5.34 -6.95
C LEU A 132 0.34 -5.59 -6.57
N ALA A 133 -0.48 -4.52 -6.51
CA ALA A 133 -1.90 -4.65 -6.20
C ALA A 133 -2.65 -5.46 -7.26
N SER A 134 -2.38 -5.24 -8.56
CA SER A 134 -2.95 -6.02 -9.66
C SER A 134 -2.51 -7.48 -9.61
N SER A 135 -1.25 -7.77 -9.26
CA SER A 135 -0.77 -9.14 -9.08
C SER A 135 -1.55 -9.86 -7.96
N MET A 136 -1.77 -9.19 -6.83
CA MET A 136 -2.57 -9.74 -5.74
C MET A 136 -4.04 -9.96 -6.13
N ALA A 137 -4.65 -9.01 -6.84
CA ALA A 137 -6.02 -9.11 -7.32
C ALA A 137 -6.20 -10.29 -8.31
N LEU A 138 -5.29 -10.46 -9.27
CA LEU A 138 -5.33 -11.60 -10.21
C LEU A 138 -5.22 -12.95 -9.48
N ARG A 139 -4.41 -13.03 -8.42
CA ARG A 139 -4.32 -14.24 -7.60
C ARG A 139 -5.57 -14.48 -6.76
N ALA A 140 -6.22 -13.41 -6.29
CA ALA A 140 -7.50 -13.52 -5.60
C ALA A 140 -8.58 -14.07 -6.54
N ILE A 141 -8.62 -13.61 -7.80
CA ILE A 141 -9.52 -14.16 -8.83
C ILE A 141 -9.32 -15.67 -9.00
N VAL A 142 -8.07 -16.13 -9.13
CA VAL A 142 -7.78 -17.57 -9.27
C VAL A 142 -8.13 -18.36 -8.00
N GLY A 143 -8.01 -17.73 -6.83
CA GLY A 143 -8.30 -18.34 -5.54
C GLY A 143 -9.79 -18.53 -5.23
N ASP A 144 -10.68 -17.81 -5.92
CA ASP A 144 -12.13 -17.91 -5.74
C ASP A 144 -12.78 -18.47 -7.03
N PRO A 145 -13.34 -19.69 -6.99
CA PRO A 145 -13.97 -20.32 -8.16
C PRO A 145 -15.09 -19.49 -8.79
N LYS A 146 -15.84 -18.72 -7.99
CA LYS A 146 -16.93 -17.88 -8.48
C LYS A 146 -16.35 -16.66 -9.21
N MET A 147 -15.41 -15.95 -8.59
CA MET A 147 -14.74 -14.82 -9.23
C MET A 147 -14.00 -15.24 -10.50
N LEU A 148 -13.35 -16.41 -10.50
CA LEU A 148 -12.69 -16.95 -11.67
C LEU A 148 -13.67 -17.21 -12.82
N GLN A 149 -14.80 -17.82 -12.51
CA GLN A 149 -15.85 -18.07 -13.50
C GLN A 149 -16.38 -16.76 -14.07
N ASP A 150 -16.70 -15.79 -13.21
CA ASP A 150 -17.14 -14.46 -13.62
C ASP A 150 -16.08 -13.81 -14.52
N TYR A 151 -14.81 -13.75 -14.07
CA TYR A 151 -13.68 -13.16 -14.79
C TYR A 151 -13.45 -13.76 -16.19
N ILE A 152 -13.46 -15.09 -16.32
CA ILE A 152 -13.25 -15.76 -17.62
C ILE A 152 -14.44 -15.54 -18.56
N SER A 153 -15.65 -15.39 -18.01
CA SER A 153 -16.87 -15.21 -18.80
C SER A 153 -16.93 -13.84 -19.50
N TYR A 154 -16.19 -12.84 -19.01
CA TYR A 154 -16.17 -11.47 -19.56
C TYR A 154 -15.40 -11.30 -20.87
N ASP A 155 -14.46 -12.18 -21.21
CA ASP A 155 -13.64 -12.05 -22.44
C ASP A 155 -14.38 -12.53 -23.72
N LEU A 156 -15.70 -12.73 -23.69
CA LEU A 156 -16.46 -13.48 -24.70
C LEU A 156 -17.69 -12.80 -25.31
N GLU A 157 -17.70 -11.48 -25.51
CA GLU A 157 -18.77 -10.86 -26.34
C GLU A 157 -18.47 -10.83 -27.85
N ASP A 158 -17.21 -11.00 -28.31
CA ASP A 158 -16.88 -10.95 -29.76
C ASP A 158 -15.80 -11.94 -30.23
N VAL A 159 -15.36 -12.87 -29.39
CA VAL A 159 -14.39 -13.91 -29.78
C VAL A 159 -15.13 -15.23 -29.92
N VAL A 160 -15.16 -15.74 -31.16
CA VAL A 160 -15.36 -17.14 -31.52
C VAL A 160 -15.07 -18.04 -30.33
N ARG A 161 -16.12 -18.57 -29.68
CA ARG A 161 -16.09 -19.54 -28.57
C ARG A 161 -14.66 -19.90 -28.17
N VAL A 162 -14.03 -19.09 -27.29
CA VAL A 162 -12.87 -19.61 -26.57
C VAL A 162 -13.41 -20.83 -25.87
N ASN A 163 -12.95 -21.99 -26.33
CA ASN A 163 -13.46 -23.27 -25.89
C ASN A 163 -13.21 -23.31 -24.38
N THR A 164 -14.27 -23.15 -23.59
CA THR A 164 -14.24 -23.20 -22.11
C THR A 164 -13.77 -24.56 -21.58
N GLU A 165 -13.41 -25.49 -22.47
CA GLU A 165 -12.83 -26.80 -22.21
C GLU A 165 -11.46 -26.77 -21.53
N ASN A 166 -10.74 -25.64 -21.49
CA ASN A 166 -9.42 -25.59 -20.85
C ASN A 166 -9.26 -24.49 -19.79
N LEU A 167 -10.08 -24.57 -18.74
CA LEU A 167 -9.94 -23.78 -17.50
C LEU A 167 -8.49 -23.70 -17.00
N SER A 168 -7.74 -24.80 -17.15
CA SER A 168 -6.32 -24.86 -16.78
C SER A 168 -5.43 -23.89 -17.57
N GLU A 169 -5.76 -23.63 -18.83
CA GLU A 169 -5.01 -22.70 -19.68
C GLU A 169 -5.29 -21.25 -19.26
N ALA A 170 -6.57 -20.91 -19.01
CA ALA A 170 -6.96 -19.60 -18.51
C ALA A 170 -6.31 -19.27 -17.16
N ILE A 171 -6.34 -20.22 -16.22
CA ILE A 171 -5.64 -20.09 -14.93
C ILE A 171 -4.14 -19.86 -15.15
N GLY A 172 -3.52 -20.62 -16.05
CA GLY A 172 -2.09 -20.48 -16.39
C GLY A 172 -1.74 -19.10 -16.94
N GLN A 173 -2.60 -18.52 -17.78
CA GLN A 173 -2.41 -17.17 -18.32
C GLN A 173 -2.57 -16.09 -17.24
N ILE A 174 -3.59 -16.20 -16.38
CA ILE A 174 -3.82 -15.25 -15.27
C ILE A 174 -2.64 -15.26 -14.30
N LEU A 175 -2.19 -16.45 -13.89
CA LEU A 175 -1.03 -16.59 -13.00
C LEU A 175 0.25 -16.05 -13.64
N LYS A 176 0.48 -16.32 -14.93
CA LYS A 176 1.62 -15.77 -15.65
C LYS A 176 1.61 -14.24 -15.69
N ALA A 177 0.44 -13.62 -15.88
CA ALA A 177 0.30 -12.17 -15.84
C ALA A 177 0.58 -11.62 -14.42
N ALA A 178 0.03 -12.26 -13.39
CA ALA A 178 0.30 -11.90 -11.99
C ALA A 178 1.80 -11.97 -11.65
N ASP A 179 2.49 -13.02 -12.10
CA ASP A 179 3.93 -13.21 -11.90
C ASP A 179 4.76 -12.16 -12.66
N GLN A 180 4.33 -11.75 -13.86
CA GLN A 180 5.00 -10.69 -14.61
C GLN A 180 4.91 -9.34 -13.90
N LEU A 181 3.75 -8.99 -13.37
CA LEU A 181 3.54 -7.76 -12.60
C LEU A 181 4.35 -7.76 -11.31
N GLU A 182 4.38 -8.87 -10.58
CA GLU A 182 5.21 -8.98 -9.38
C GLU A 182 6.70 -8.92 -9.73
N LYS A 183 7.15 -9.51 -10.84
CA LYS A 183 8.53 -9.35 -11.31
C LYS A 183 8.88 -7.90 -11.61
N GLN A 184 7.97 -7.13 -12.20
CA GLN A 184 8.18 -5.70 -12.45
C GLN A 184 8.31 -4.92 -11.13
N TYR A 185 7.45 -5.22 -10.16
CA TYR A 185 7.57 -4.68 -8.80
C TYR A 185 8.91 -5.03 -8.14
N ASN A 186 9.28 -6.33 -8.15
CA ASN A 186 10.51 -6.80 -7.54
C ASN A 186 11.77 -6.21 -8.20
N ALA A 187 11.78 -6.10 -9.53
CA ALA A 187 12.88 -5.45 -10.25
C ALA A 187 13.02 -3.97 -9.88
N ARG A 188 11.90 -3.29 -9.64
CA ARG A 188 11.85 -1.90 -9.22
C ARG A 188 12.47 -1.71 -7.83
N ILE A 189 12.03 -2.49 -6.85
CA ILE A 189 12.52 -2.37 -5.47
C ILE A 189 13.96 -2.88 -5.31
N ALA A 190 14.40 -3.83 -6.14
CA ALA A 190 15.75 -4.37 -6.13
C ALA A 190 16.81 -3.41 -6.70
N THR A 191 16.40 -2.33 -7.36
CA THR A 191 17.31 -1.32 -7.89
C THR A 191 17.36 -0.14 -6.91
N PRO A 192 18.25 -0.14 -5.90
CA PRO A 192 18.42 1.02 -5.03
C PRO A 192 18.91 2.18 -5.89
N LYS A 193 18.12 3.26 -5.97
CA LYS A 193 18.66 4.52 -6.49
C LYS A 193 19.51 5.15 -5.39
N GLU A 194 20.76 5.46 -5.73
CA GLU A 194 21.52 6.47 -5.00
C GLU A 194 20.66 7.72 -4.88
N GLU A 195 20.38 8.14 -3.65
CA GLU A 195 19.83 9.46 -3.37
C GLU A 195 20.82 10.48 -3.94
N THR A 196 20.56 10.95 -5.17
CA THR A 196 21.31 12.07 -5.74
C THR A 196 20.83 13.30 -4.99
N TYR A 197 21.43 13.55 -3.83
CA TYR A 197 21.33 14.84 -3.18
C TYR A 197 21.77 15.86 -4.23
N PRO A 198 20.95 16.88 -4.56
CA PRO A 198 21.47 18.00 -5.31
C PRO A 198 22.58 18.58 -4.44
N SER A 199 23.83 18.38 -4.85
CA SER A 199 24.98 19.05 -4.25
C SER A 199 24.69 20.53 -4.37
N ALA A 200 24.28 21.15 -3.26
CA ALA A 200 24.22 22.58 -3.16
C ALA A 200 25.61 23.07 -3.56
N PHE A 201 25.67 23.75 -4.70
CA PHE A 201 26.85 24.48 -5.14
C PHE A 201 27.19 25.47 -4.03
N MET A 202 28.15 25.13 -3.17
CA MET A 202 28.90 26.12 -2.41
C MET A 202 29.82 26.81 -3.41
N THR A 203 29.32 27.83 -4.10
CA THR A 203 30.18 28.86 -4.68
C THR A 203 30.55 29.81 -3.56
N PHE A 204 31.72 29.60 -2.96
CA PHE A 204 32.51 30.70 -2.41
C PHE A 204 33.33 31.27 -3.57
N GLY A 205 33.10 32.54 -3.87
CA GLY A 205 33.85 33.35 -4.83
C GLY A 205 33.54 34.81 -4.56
#